data_AF-A0A630VC10-F1
#
_entry.id   AF-A0A630VC10-F1
#
_cell.length_a   1.000
_cell.length_b   1.000
_cell.length_c   1.000
_cell.angle_alpha   90.00
_cell.angle_beta   90.00
_cell.angle_gamma   90.00
#
_symmetry.space_group_name_H-M   'P 1'
#
loop_
_entity.id
_entity.type
_entity.pdbx_description
1 polymer ?
#
loop_
_entity_poly.entity_id
_entity_poly.type
_entity_poly.pdbx_seq_one_letter_code
_entity_poly.pdbx_strand_id
1 'polypeptide(L)' 'MYYGFDIGGTKIALGVFDSTRRLQWEKRVPTPHTSYSAFLDA' A
#
# COMPACT_ATOMS: atom_id res chain seq x y z
N MET A 1 5.57 -12.46 7.65
CA MET A 1 4.98 -11.10 7.70
C MET A 1 3.86 -11.05 6.69
N TYR A 2 2.77 -10.37 7.00
CA TYR A 2 1.65 -10.16 6.08
C TYR A 2 1.67 -8.72 5.59
N TYR A 3 1.54 -8.51 4.28
CA TYR A 3 1.47 -7.19 3.67
C TYR A 3 0.05 -6.94 3.17
N GLY A 4 -0.54 -5.82 3.57
CA GLY A 4 -1.86 -5.39 3.14
C GLY A 4 -1.76 -4.07 2.39
N PHE A 5 -2.40 -4.00 1.23
CA PHE A 5 -2.54 -2.78 0.44
C PHE A 5 -4.01 -2.35 0.41
N ASP A 6 -4.28 -1.14 0.90
CA ASP A 6 -5.54 -0.44 0.71
C ASP A 6 -5.37 0.60 -0.40
N ILE A 7 -6.06 0.40 -1.51
CA ILE A 7 -5.88 1.17 -2.75
C ILE A 7 -7.11 2.04 -2.96
N GLY A 8 -7.00 3.28 -2.50
CA GLY A 8 -8.02 4.30 -2.73
C GLY A 8 -7.73 5.12 -3.98
N GLY A 9 -8.68 5.97 -4.35
CA GLY A 9 -8.50 6.94 -5.43
C GLY A 9 -7.33 7.90 -5.17
N THR A 10 -7.13 8.36 -3.94
CA THR A 10 -6.11 9.40 -3.65
C THR A 10 -4.76 8.82 -3.22
N LYS A 11 -4.76 7.69 -2.51
CA LYS A 11 -3.58 7.10 -1.88
C LYS A 11 -3.61 5.58 -1.93
N ILE A 12 -2.43 5.00 -2.04
CA ILE A 12 -2.14 3.59 -1.71
C ILE A 12 -1.54 3.57 -0.31
N ALA A 13 -2.11 2.77 0.59
CA ALA A 13 -1.60 2.56 1.94
C ALA A 13 -1.09 1.13 2.11
N LEU A 14 0.17 0.98 2.53
CA LEU A 14 0.79 -0.28 2.88
C LEU A 14 0.80 -0.43 4.40
N GLY A 15 0.29 -1.55 4.89
CA GLY A 15 0.47 -2.03 6.26
C GLY A 15 1.26 -3.33 6.30
N VAL A 16 2.28 -3.40 7.16
CA VAL A 16 3.06 -4.62 7.43
C VAL A 16 2.67 -5.17 8.79
N PHE A 17 2.23 -6.43 8.83
CA PHE A 17 1.72 -7.07 10.05
C PHE A 17 2.54 -8.31 10.41
N ASP A 18 2.71 -8.53 11.71
CA ASP A 18 3.32 -9.75 12.23
C ASP A 18 2.39 -10.98 12.16
N SER A 19 2.89 -12.15 12.57
CA SER A 19 2.11 -13.40 12.57
C SER A 19 0.89 -13.35 13.50
N THR A 20 0.86 -12.42 14.46
CA THR A 20 -0.24 -12.20 15.39
C THR A 20 -1.24 -11.14 14.90
N ARG A 21 -1.05 -10.62 13.67
CA ARG A 21 -1.85 -9.57 13.03
C ARG A 21 -1.70 -8.19 13.68
N ARG A 22 -0.58 -7.92 14.35
CA ARG A 22 -0.25 -6.58 14.86
C ARG A 22 0.53 -5.79 13.82
N LEU A 23 0.16 -4.52 13.63
CA LEU A 23 0.84 -3.60 12.74
C LEU A 23 2.27 -3.33 13.24
N GLN A 24 3.23 -3.46 12.34
CA GLN A 24 4.65 -3.23 12.59
C GLN A 24 5.16 -1.99 11.86
N TRP A 25 4.61 -1.70 10.68
CA TRP A 25 5.02 -0.54 9.88
C TRP A 25 3.93 -0.12 8.89
N GLU A 26 3.89 1.16 8.58
CA GLU A 26 2.99 1.73 7.57
C GLU A 26 3.68 2.75 6.65
N LYS A 27 3.20 2.82 5.42
CA LYS A 27 3.59 3.86 4.44
C LYS A 27 2.42 4.20 3.52
N ARG A 28 2.35 5.47 3.11
CA ARG A 28 1.36 5.96 2.15
C ARG A 28 2.05 6.63 0.98
N VAL A 29 1.55 6.39 -0.23
CA VAL A 29 1.98 7.06 -1.47
C VAL A 29 0.75 7.55 -2.26
N PRO A 30 0.88 8.58 -3.11
CA PRO A 30 -0.18 8.95 -4.07
C PRO A 30 -0.54 7.77 -4.98
N THR A 31 -1.83 7.59 -5.28
CA THR A 31 -2.25 6.63 -6.31
C THR A 31 -1.98 7.23 -7.69
N PRO A 32 -1.18 6.58 -8.55
CA PRO A 32 -0.98 7.07 -9.90
C PRO A 32 -2.25 6.96 -10.74
N HIS A 33 -2.56 8.02 -11.49
CA HIS A 33 -3.73 8.10 -12.37
C HIS A 33 -3.39 8.18 -13.85
N THR A 34 -2.10 8.22 -14.18
CA THR A 34 -1.62 8.52 -15.54
C THR A 34 -1.54 7.28 -16.42
N SER A 35 -1.10 6.14 -15.88
CA SER A 35 -1.07 4.87 -16.60
C SER A 35 -1.04 3.70 -15.62
N TYR A 36 -1.38 2.51 -16.13
CA TYR A 36 -1.24 1.28 -15.36
C TYR A 36 0.22 0.95 -15.06
N SER A 37 1.16 1.28 -15.95
CA SER A 37 2.59 1.09 -15.67
C SER A 37 3.05 1.93 -14.48
N ALA A 38 2.65 3.20 -14.41
CA ALA A 38 2.97 4.07 -13.28
C ALA A 38 2.36 3.54 -11.97
N PHE A 39 1.19 2.92 -12.02
CA PHE A 39 0.57 2.26 -10.88
C PHE A 39 1.37 1.04 -10.38
N LEU A 40 1.98 0.27 -11.30
CA LEU A 40 2.84 -0.87 -10.94
C LEU A 40 4.19 -0.45 -10.35
N ASP A 41 4.68 0.76 -10.64
CA ASP A 41 5.94 1.31 -10.14
C ASP A 41 5.82 2.08 -8.80
N ALA A 42 4.61 2.15 -8.22
CA ALA A 42 4.28 2.99 -7.07
C ALA A 42 4.82 2.50 -5.71
#